data_AF-A0A965QQV7-F1
#
_entry.id   AF-A0A965QQV7-F1
#
_cell.length_a   1.000
_cell.length_b   1.000
_cell.length_c   1.000
_cell.angle_alpha   90.00
_cell.angle_beta   90.00
_cell.angle_gamma   90.00
#
_symmetry.space_group_name_H-M   'P 1'
#
loop_
_entity.id
_entity.type
_entity.pdbx_description
1 polymer ?
#
loop_
_entity_poly.entity_id
_entity_poly.type
_entity_poly.pdbx_seq_one_letter_code
_entity_poly.pdbx_strand_id
1 'polypeptide(L)'
;MLGMIACSVLFASGCSDPVAEPTATGPKPVAKAGPLRKTTQEVLDLESALQAGARRADAAEPRQGLDAVSGTAVSSAATIGMLAVEQKMKLFEAEHGRKPETHAEFMDRIIEKGRPGAVFLPALPSGKAYAFDPQEKIIVVVALPSENPPAP
;
A
#
# COMPACT_ATOMS: atom_id res chain seq x y z
N MET A 1 62.91 9.87 32.81
CA MET A 1 62.26 8.56 32.61
C MET A 1 61.03 8.82 31.75
N LEU A 2 61.13 8.91 30.42
CA LEU A 2 61.38 7.90 29.37
C LEU A 2 60.27 6.82 29.24
N GLY A 3 59.64 6.82 28.06
CA GLY A 3 58.68 5.84 27.53
C GLY A 3 57.38 6.54 27.12
N MET A 4 57.19 7.14 25.93
CA MET A 4 57.54 6.78 24.56
C MET A 4 56.97 5.42 24.12
N ILE A 5 55.70 5.40 23.73
CA ILE A 5 55.21 4.57 22.63
C ILE A 5 54.39 5.47 21.71
N ALA A 6 55.03 5.84 20.60
CA ALA A 6 54.40 6.33 19.40
C ALA A 6 53.93 5.13 18.57
N CYS A 7 52.73 5.20 18.00
CA CYS A 7 52.44 4.52 16.75
C CYS A 7 51.30 5.28 16.05
N SER A 8 51.68 6.37 15.40
CA SER A 8 50.88 6.98 14.34
C SER A 8 51.11 6.17 13.06
N VAL A 9 50.06 5.57 12.51
CA VAL A 9 50.00 5.27 11.07
C VAL A 9 48.64 5.75 10.56
N LEU A 10 48.71 6.87 9.83
CA LEU A 10 47.69 7.32 8.89
C LEU A 10 47.62 6.32 7.73
N PHE A 11 46.42 5.86 7.39
CA PHE A 11 46.09 5.39 6.05
C PHE A 11 44.74 5.96 5.65
N ALA A 12 44.78 6.96 4.78
CA ALA A 12 43.64 7.41 3.99
C ALA A 12 43.42 6.40 2.86
N SER A 13 42.17 5.96 2.69
CA SER A 13 41.60 5.58 1.39
C SER A 13 40.09 5.43 1.57
N GLY A 14 39.37 6.44 1.11
CA GLY A 14 37.96 6.29 0.78
C GLY A 14 37.82 5.34 -0.40
N CYS A 15 36.98 4.33 -0.25
CA CYS A 15 36.34 3.64 -1.36
C CYS A 15 34.84 3.72 -1.11
N SER A 16 34.25 4.63 -1.88
CA SER A 16 32.88 4.65 -2.37
C SER A 16 31.99 3.49 -1.97
N ASP A 17 30.85 3.86 -1.38
CA ASP A 17 29.63 3.06 -1.35
C ASP A 17 29.39 2.38 -2.71
N PRO A 18 29.18 1.06 -2.75
CA PRO A 18 28.46 0.49 -3.88
C PRO A 18 27.02 0.99 -3.76
N VAL A 19 26.72 2.03 -4.54
CA VAL A 19 25.38 2.33 -5.03
C VAL A 19 24.84 1.04 -5.65
N ALA A 20 24.04 0.32 -4.86
CA ALA A 20 23.17 -0.70 -5.39
C ALA A 20 22.10 0.03 -6.18
N GLU A 21 22.24 -0.02 -7.50
CA GLU A 21 21.23 0.46 -8.43
C GLU A 21 19.87 -0.15 -8.07
N PRO A 22 18.78 0.64 -8.17
CA PRO A 22 17.43 0.17 -7.90
C PRO A 22 17.10 -0.93 -8.90
N THR A 23 17.14 -2.17 -8.42
CA THR A 23 16.69 -3.30 -9.22
C THR A 23 15.20 -3.12 -9.47
N ALA A 24 14.87 -2.79 -10.72
CA ALA A 24 13.53 -2.76 -11.26
C ALA A 24 12.80 -4.04 -10.82
N THR A 25 11.92 -3.89 -9.82
CA THR A 25 11.08 -4.97 -9.36
C THR A 25 9.86 -4.96 -10.26
N GLY A 26 9.88 -5.84 -11.27
CA GLY A 26 8.67 -6.24 -11.97
C GLY A 26 7.58 -6.70 -10.99
N PRO A 27 6.31 -6.74 -11.42
CA PRO A 27 5.17 -6.90 -10.53
C PRO A 27 5.31 -8.17 -9.69
N LYS A 28 5.51 -8.01 -8.38
CA LYS A 28 5.55 -9.14 -7.44
C LYS A 28 4.17 -9.80 -7.41
N PRO A 29 4.10 -11.14 -7.55
CA PRO A 29 2.85 -11.87 -7.44
C PRO A 29 2.22 -11.63 -6.07
N VAL A 30 0.91 -11.37 -6.10
CA VAL A 30 0.07 -11.01 -4.96
C VAL A 30 0.20 -12.08 -3.87
N ALA A 31 0.90 -11.76 -2.78
CA ALA A 31 1.15 -12.70 -1.71
C ALA A 31 -0.15 -13.03 -0.95
N LYS A 32 -0.44 -14.32 -0.80
CA LYS A 32 -1.63 -14.84 -0.09
C LYS A 32 -1.57 -14.50 1.40
N ALA A 33 -2.68 -14.02 1.95
CA ALA A 33 -2.83 -13.61 3.35
C ALA A 33 -2.57 -14.75 4.35
N GLY A 34 -1.80 -14.47 5.42
CA GLY A 34 -1.47 -15.40 6.51
C GLY A 34 -2.62 -15.62 7.52
N PRO A 35 -2.48 -16.58 8.46
CA PRO A 35 -3.61 -17.07 9.25
C PRO A 35 -3.73 -16.32 10.59
N LEU A 36 -4.55 -15.27 10.62
CA LEU A 36 -5.47 -14.96 11.72
C LEU A 36 -6.32 -13.75 11.26
N ARG A 37 -7.53 -14.05 10.77
CA ARG A 37 -8.47 -13.13 10.09
C ARG A 37 -8.06 -12.80 8.65
N LYS A 38 -9.02 -12.88 7.73
CA LYS A 38 -8.82 -12.56 6.30
C LYS A 38 -8.60 -11.06 6.16
N THR A 39 -7.40 -10.58 6.45
CA THR A 39 -6.99 -9.17 6.32
C THR A 39 -5.77 -9.07 5.42
N THR A 40 -5.56 -7.91 4.82
CA THR A 40 -4.45 -7.57 3.95
C THR A 40 -3.88 -6.22 4.38
N GLN A 41 -2.58 -6.03 4.14
CA GLN A 41 -1.89 -4.74 4.18
C GLN A 41 -1.36 -4.36 2.80
N GLU A 42 -1.72 -5.13 1.76
CA GLU A 42 -1.35 -4.83 0.39
C GLU A 42 -2.36 -3.84 -0.20
N VAL A 43 -1.85 -2.74 -0.70
CA VAL A 43 -2.58 -1.74 -1.49
C VAL A 43 -1.73 -1.49 -2.73
N LEU A 44 -2.35 -1.56 -3.91
CA LEU A 44 -1.67 -1.33 -5.18
C LEU A 44 -1.50 0.17 -5.45
N ASP A 45 -0.55 0.51 -6.31
CA ASP A 45 -0.57 1.80 -6.98
C ASP A 45 -1.64 1.76 -8.09
N LEU A 46 -2.56 2.73 -8.10
CA LEU A 46 -3.68 2.72 -9.04
C LEU A 46 -3.22 2.80 -10.49
N GLU A 47 -2.28 3.69 -10.81
CA GLU A 47 -1.81 3.88 -12.18
C GLU A 47 -1.18 2.59 -12.71
N SER A 48 -0.28 2.00 -11.92
CA SER A 48 0.37 0.72 -12.23
C SER A 48 -0.65 -0.42 -12.39
N ALA A 49 -1.67 -0.46 -11.54
CA ALA A 49 -2.72 -1.48 -11.62
C ALA A 49 -3.54 -1.34 -12.92
N LEU A 50 -3.91 -0.10 -13.31
CA LEU A 50 -4.64 0.17 -14.55
C LEU A 50 -3.81 -0.20 -15.78
N GLN A 51 -2.51 0.12 -15.78
CA GLN A 51 -1.58 -0.28 -16.86
C GLN A 51 -1.46 -1.82 -16.97
N ALA A 52 -1.54 -2.53 -15.85
CA ALA A 52 -1.58 -3.98 -15.81
C ALA A 52 -2.95 -4.59 -16.22
N GLY A 53 -3.91 -3.78 -16.64
CA GLY A 53 -5.23 -4.22 -17.09
C GLY A 53 -6.29 -4.32 -16.00
N ALA A 54 -6.03 -3.81 -14.79
CA ALA A 54 -7.06 -3.64 -13.79
C ALA A 54 -8.07 -2.57 -14.23
N ARG A 55 -9.28 -2.64 -13.69
CA ARG A 55 -10.31 -1.61 -13.89
C ARG A 55 -10.75 -1.13 -12.52
N ARG A 56 -11.03 0.17 -12.37
CA ARG A 56 -11.74 0.63 -11.16
C ARG A 56 -13.03 -0.18 -11.07
N ALA A 57 -13.25 -0.80 -9.91
CA ALA A 57 -14.55 -1.40 -9.65
C ALA A 57 -15.46 -0.20 -9.39
N ASP A 58 -16.22 0.21 -10.42
CA ASP A 58 -17.00 1.45 -10.42
C ASP A 58 -17.63 1.70 -9.05
N ALA A 59 -17.35 2.88 -8.50
CA ALA A 59 -18.08 3.40 -7.35
C ALA A 59 -19.55 3.27 -7.72
N ALA A 60 -20.28 2.51 -6.90
CA ALA A 60 -21.68 2.18 -7.06
C ALA A 60 -22.43 3.21 -7.94
N GLU A 61 -22.90 2.78 -9.11
CA GLU A 61 -24.03 3.42 -9.79
C GLU A 61 -25.05 3.89 -8.74
N PRO A 62 -25.68 5.07 -8.87
CA PRO A 62 -26.62 5.58 -7.88
C PRO A 62 -27.69 4.53 -7.58
N ARG A 63 -27.54 3.83 -6.45
CA ARG A 63 -28.44 2.73 -6.09
C ARG A 63 -29.78 3.31 -5.66
N GLN A 64 -30.82 3.08 -6.43
CA GLN A 64 -32.19 3.41 -6.06
C GLN A 64 -32.90 2.17 -5.50
N GLY A 65 -33.70 2.35 -4.45
CA GLY A 65 -34.57 1.32 -3.90
C GLY A 65 -33.91 0.35 -2.92
N LEU A 66 -34.55 -0.80 -2.70
CA LEU A 66 -34.12 -1.87 -1.78
C LEU A 66 -32.72 -2.42 -2.11
N ASP A 67 -32.23 -2.23 -3.34
CA ASP A 67 -30.86 -2.57 -3.76
C ASP A 67 -29.79 -1.61 -3.19
N ALA A 68 -30.18 -0.46 -2.65
CA ALA A 68 -29.30 0.35 -1.80
C ALA A 68 -29.11 -0.28 -0.41
N VAL A 69 -30.07 -1.09 0.04
CA VAL A 69 -30.07 -1.76 1.34
C VAL A 69 -29.47 -3.17 1.25
N SER A 70 -29.65 -3.87 0.11
CA SER A 70 -29.10 -5.22 -0.14
C SER A 70 -27.83 -5.23 -0.99
N GLY A 71 -27.56 -4.18 -1.77
CA GLY A 71 -26.39 -4.05 -2.64
C GLY A 71 -25.14 -3.75 -1.82
N THR A 72 -24.45 -4.82 -1.45
CA THR A 72 -23.24 -4.84 -0.61
C THR A 72 -23.50 -4.41 0.83
N ALA A 73 -23.83 -5.37 1.68
CA ALA A 73 -23.50 -5.24 3.10
C ALA A 73 -21.98 -5.01 3.18
N VAL A 74 -21.56 -3.75 3.19
CA VAL A 74 -20.20 -3.36 3.55
C VAL A 74 -20.03 -3.94 4.95
N SER A 75 -19.28 -5.03 5.04
CA SER A 75 -19.09 -5.70 6.32
C SER A 75 -18.56 -4.66 7.32
N SER A 76 -18.96 -4.72 8.59
CA SER A 76 -18.46 -3.78 9.59
C SER A 76 -16.93 -3.73 9.60
N ALA A 77 -16.26 -4.84 9.28
CA ALA A 77 -14.81 -4.89 9.10
C ALA A 77 -14.29 -3.99 7.97
N ALA A 78 -14.99 -3.91 6.83
CA ALA A 78 -14.62 -3.02 5.71
C ALA A 78 -14.79 -1.56 6.10
N THR A 79 -15.91 -1.20 6.76
CA THR A 79 -16.11 0.15 7.28
C THR A 79 -15.02 0.52 8.29
N ILE A 80 -14.71 -0.36 9.25
CA ILE A 80 -13.67 -0.12 10.25
C ILE A 80 -12.29 0.04 9.60
N GLY A 81 -11.95 -0.80 8.62
CA GLY A 81 -10.68 -0.69 7.89
C GLY A 81 -10.54 0.66 7.17
N MET A 82 -11.60 1.10 6.49
CA MET A 82 -11.62 2.39 5.79
C MET A 82 -11.53 3.57 6.77
N LEU A 83 -12.22 3.50 7.91
CA LEU A 83 -12.13 4.53 8.96
C LEU A 83 -10.72 4.64 9.53
N ALA A 84 -10.01 3.52 9.70
CA ALA A 84 -8.62 3.52 10.16
C ALA A 84 -7.68 4.23 9.16
N VAL A 85 -7.87 3.99 7.85
CA VAL A 85 -7.14 4.72 6.80
C VAL A 85 -7.45 6.20 6.87
N GLU A 86 -8.73 6.59 6.92
CA GLU A 86 -9.13 8.01 6.99
C GLU A 86 -8.55 8.71 8.22
N GLN A 87 -8.57 8.05 9.38
CA GLN A 87 -8.02 8.62 10.60
C GLN A 87 -6.52 8.88 10.47
N LYS A 88 -5.76 7.92 9.95
CA LYS A 88 -4.32 8.07 9.70
C LYS A 88 -4.03 9.15 8.67
N MET A 89 -4.82 9.24 7.60
CA MET A 89 -4.72 10.30 6.59
C MET A 89 -4.95 11.69 7.20
N LYS A 90 -5.99 11.84 8.04
CA LYS A 90 -6.28 13.11 8.74
C LYS A 90 -5.17 13.49 9.72
N LEU A 91 -4.61 12.52 10.43
CA LEU A 91 -3.48 12.77 11.33
C LEU A 91 -2.25 13.22 10.55
N PHE A 92 -1.91 12.52 9.47
CA PHE A 92 -0.81 12.90 8.59
C PHE A 92 -1.00 14.31 8.02
N GLU A 93 -2.20 14.63 7.55
CA GLU A 93 -2.56 15.95 7.04
C GLU A 93 -2.46 17.04 8.12
N ALA A 94 -2.89 16.75 9.36
CA ALA A 94 -2.75 17.69 10.47
C ALA A 94 -1.29 17.94 10.86
N GLU A 95 -0.44 16.91 10.78
CA GLU A 95 0.99 16.99 11.11
C GLU A 95 1.82 17.68 10.01
N HIS A 96 1.49 17.44 8.73
CA HIS A 96 2.32 17.86 7.60
C HIS A 96 1.70 18.96 6.73
N GLY A 97 0.43 19.32 6.97
CA GLY A 97 -0.32 20.29 6.17
C GLY A 97 -0.70 19.79 4.78
N ARG A 98 -0.49 18.50 4.49
CA ARG A 98 -0.81 17.86 3.21
C ARG A 98 -1.11 16.37 3.41
N LYS A 99 -1.89 15.78 2.50
CA LYS A 99 -2.05 14.32 2.39
C LYS A 99 -0.85 13.69 1.65
N PRO A 100 -0.64 12.37 1.76
CA PRO A 100 0.38 11.67 1.00
C PRO A 100 0.26 11.89 -0.51
N GLU A 101 1.39 12.10 -1.16
CA GLU A 101 1.45 12.42 -2.60
C GLU A 101 1.78 11.23 -3.47
N THR A 102 2.32 10.17 -2.88
CA THR A 102 2.77 8.98 -3.60
C THR A 102 2.26 7.71 -2.94
N HIS A 103 2.13 6.65 -3.72
CA HIS A 103 1.83 5.31 -3.20
C HIS A 103 2.84 4.86 -2.14
N ALA A 104 4.13 5.12 -2.36
CA ALA A 104 5.18 4.78 -1.41
C ALA A 104 5.00 5.50 -0.07
N GLU A 105 4.71 6.80 -0.09
CA GLU A 105 4.43 7.58 1.12
C GLU A 105 3.15 7.11 1.82
N PHE A 106 2.11 6.77 1.06
CA PHE A 106 0.88 6.20 1.61
C PHE A 106 1.13 4.84 2.30
N MET A 107 1.85 3.94 1.64
CA MET A 107 2.18 2.62 2.20
C MET A 107 3.05 2.72 3.45
N ASP A 108 4.02 3.62 3.44
CA ASP A 108 4.83 3.92 4.61
C ASP A 108 3.95 4.57 5.69
N ARG A 109 3.48 5.79 5.50
CA ARG A 109 2.92 6.64 6.56
C ARG A 109 1.50 6.31 6.99
N ILE A 110 0.71 5.64 6.15
CA ILE A 110 -0.71 5.41 6.42
C ILE A 110 -0.97 3.94 6.72
N ILE A 111 -0.52 3.04 5.84
CA ILE A 111 -0.68 1.60 6.05
C ILE A 111 0.30 1.09 7.10
N GLU A 112 1.52 1.63 7.12
CA GLU A 112 2.57 1.31 8.09
C GLU A 112 2.84 -0.20 8.18
N LYS A 113 2.89 -0.88 7.02
CA LYS A 113 2.99 -2.34 6.92
C LYS A 113 4.06 -2.92 7.85
N GLY A 114 3.65 -3.87 8.69
CA GLY A 114 4.55 -4.53 9.66
C GLY A 114 4.96 -3.71 10.89
N ARG A 115 4.48 -2.46 11.07
CA ARG A 115 4.78 -1.63 12.23
C ARG A 115 3.69 -1.71 13.32
N PRO A 116 4.01 -1.34 14.58
CA PRO A 116 2.99 -1.12 15.61
C PRO A 116 2.03 -0.01 15.17
N GLY A 117 0.72 -0.29 15.20
CA GLY A 117 -0.29 0.68 14.73
C GLY A 117 -0.59 0.62 13.23
N ALA A 118 -0.08 -0.38 12.51
CA ALA A 118 -0.38 -0.63 11.11
C ALA A 118 -1.88 -0.82 10.85
N VAL A 119 -2.32 -0.37 9.69
CA VAL A 119 -3.69 -0.56 9.23
C VAL A 119 -3.82 -1.94 8.60
N PHE A 120 -4.83 -2.70 9.04
CA PHE A 120 -5.20 -3.99 8.46
C PHE A 120 -6.54 -3.85 7.76
N LEU A 121 -6.52 -3.90 6.43
CA LEU A 121 -7.74 -3.88 5.62
C LEU A 121 -8.32 -5.29 5.54
N PRO A 122 -9.65 -5.47 5.47
CA PRO A 122 -10.21 -6.79 5.20
C PRO A 122 -9.80 -7.29 3.82
N ALA A 123 -9.51 -8.58 3.70
CA ALA A 123 -9.24 -9.17 2.40
C ALA A 123 -10.50 -9.10 1.53
N LEU A 124 -10.33 -8.63 0.30
CA LEU A 124 -11.40 -8.55 -0.68
C LEU A 124 -11.66 -9.92 -1.32
N PRO A 125 -12.85 -10.14 -1.92
CA PRO A 125 -13.12 -11.31 -2.75
C PRO A 125 -12.08 -11.47 -3.88
N SER A 126 -11.91 -12.70 -4.36
CA SER A 126 -10.97 -13.01 -5.45
C SER A 126 -11.21 -12.13 -6.67
N GLY A 127 -10.13 -11.68 -7.31
CA GLY A 127 -10.19 -10.79 -8.48
C GLY A 127 -10.41 -9.32 -8.12
N LYS A 128 -10.36 -8.93 -6.83
CA LYS A 128 -10.37 -7.53 -6.38
C LYS A 128 -9.15 -7.22 -5.53
N ALA A 129 -8.70 -5.97 -5.62
CA ALA A 129 -7.62 -5.44 -4.79
C ALA A 129 -7.92 -3.99 -4.39
N TYR A 130 -7.30 -3.54 -3.29
CA TYR A 130 -7.26 -2.12 -2.98
C TYR A 130 -6.17 -1.45 -3.82
N ALA A 131 -6.41 -0.21 -4.23
CA ALA A 131 -5.43 0.64 -4.87
C ALA A 131 -5.48 2.06 -4.29
N PHE A 132 -4.33 2.69 -4.11
CA PHE A 132 -4.25 4.11 -3.73
C PHE A 132 -4.20 4.97 -4.99
N ASP A 133 -5.01 6.03 -4.98
CA ASP A 133 -5.03 7.06 -6.01
C ASP A 133 -4.30 8.31 -5.50
N PRO A 134 -3.11 8.64 -6.04
CA PRO A 134 -2.38 9.85 -5.67
C PRO A 134 -3.05 11.17 -6.07
N GLN A 135 -3.87 11.16 -7.13
CA GLN A 135 -4.57 12.35 -7.64
C GLN A 135 -5.75 12.71 -6.75
N GLU A 136 -6.59 11.72 -6.45
CA GLU A 136 -7.75 11.90 -5.58
C GLU A 136 -7.39 11.79 -4.08
N LYS A 137 -6.20 11.27 -3.77
CA LYS A 137 -5.66 11.07 -2.41
C LYS A 137 -6.57 10.17 -1.55
N ILE A 138 -7.08 9.10 -2.18
CA ILE A 138 -8.01 8.12 -1.58
C ILE A 138 -7.60 6.69 -1.92
N ILE A 139 -8.17 5.73 -1.20
CA ILE A 139 -8.10 4.31 -1.55
C ILE A 139 -9.37 3.89 -2.28
N VAL A 140 -9.21 3.17 -3.39
CA VAL A 140 -10.27 2.63 -4.23
C VAL A 140 -10.15 1.12 -4.35
N VAL A 141 -11.20 0.46 -4.84
CA VAL A 141 -11.16 -0.96 -5.16
C VAL A 141 -11.04 -1.11 -6.67
N VAL A 142 -10.13 -1.97 -7.11
CA VAL A 142 -9.94 -2.33 -8.51
C VAL A 142 -10.29 -3.80 -8.73
N ALA A 143 -10.91 -4.10 -9.86
CA ALA A 143 -11.03 -5.45 -10.38
C ALA A 143 -9.75 -5.79 -11.15
N LEU A 144 -9.10 -6.88 -10.77
CA LEU A 144 -7.91 -7.40 -11.44
C LEU A 144 -8.31 -8.19 -12.69
N PRO A 145 -7.48 -8.22 -13.74
CA PRO A 145 -7.72 -9.08 -14.89
C PRO A 145 -7.76 -10.55 -14.44
N SER A 146 -8.70 -11.32 -14.98
CA SER A 146 -8.79 -12.76 -14.70
C SER A 146 -7.61 -13.48 -15.36
N GLU A 147 -6.88 -14.28 -14.58
CA GLU A 147 -5.75 -15.10 -15.07
C GLU A 147 -6.18 -16.17 -16.10
N ASN A 148 -7.49 -16.39 -16.29
CA ASN A 148 -8.07 -17.14 -17.40
C ASN A 148 -9.00 -16.22 -18.22
N PRO A 149 -8.68 -15.87 -19.48
CA PRO A 149 -9.67 -15.33 -20.39
C PRO A 149 -10.78 -16.37 -20.62
N PRO A 150 -12.06 -15.98 -20.84
CA PRO A 150 -13.06 -16.94 -21.30
C PRO A 150 -12.54 -17.57 -22.59
N ALA A 151 -12.53 -18.91 -22.64
CA ALA A 151 -12.17 -19.65 -23.85
C ALA A 151 -13.10 -19.22 -25.01
N PRO A 152 -12.58 -19.11 -26.25
CA PRO A 152 -13.36 -18.74 -27.41
C PRO A 152 -14.48 -19.73 -27.71
#